data_AF-A0A842RKW4-F1
#
_entry.id   AF-A0A842RKW4-F1
#
_cell.length_a   1.000
_cell.length_b   1.000
_cell.length_c   1.000
_cell.angle_alpha   90.00
_cell.angle_beta   90.00
_cell.angle_gamma   90.00
#
_symmetry.space_group_name_H-M   'P 1'
#
loop_
_entity.id
_entity.type
_entity.pdbx_description
1 polymer ?
#
loop_
_entity_poly.entity_id
_entity_poly.type
_entity_poly.pdbx_seq_one_letter_code
_entity_poly.pdbx_strand_id
1 'polypeptide(L)'
;MELTKLFDYKIWSDNIYLEYCNSLTDEQLRKSFDGYKKSIRDILEHICEVTWFWFEFITTKEFESPPNFESMSGKELSKYLV
;
A
#
# COMPACT_ATOMS: atom_id res chain seq x y z
N MET A 1 12.00 21.53 -0.75
CA MET A 1 11.65 21.36 -2.17
C MET A 1 11.89 19.93 -2.68
N GLU A 2 12.80 19.15 -2.09
CA GLU A 2 13.03 17.75 -2.50
C GLU A 2 11.99 16.76 -1.96
N LEU A 3 11.50 16.96 -0.73
CA LEU A 3 10.51 16.07 -0.10
C LEU A 3 9.18 16.04 -0.88
N THR A 4 8.69 17.22 -1.31
CA THR A 4 7.46 17.34 -2.10
C THR A 4 7.56 16.53 -3.40
N LYS A 5 8.70 16.61 -4.10
CA LYS A 5 8.91 15.82 -5.33
C LYS A 5 8.92 14.31 -5.08
N LEU A 6 9.46 13.87 -3.94
CA LEU A 6 9.43 12.46 -3.56
C LEU A 6 8.00 11.98 -3.28
N PHE A 7 7.19 12.81 -2.60
CA PHE A 7 5.78 12.51 -2.38
C PHE A 7 4.98 12.53 -3.69
N ASP A 8 5.18 13.52 -4.55
CA ASP A 8 4.53 13.57 -5.87
C ASP A 8 4.84 12.32 -6.70
N TYR A 9 6.11 11.88 -6.70
CA TYR A 9 6.52 10.65 -7.35
C TYR A 9 5.86 9.42 -6.72
N LYS A 10 5.82 9.34 -5.38
CA LYS A 10 5.19 8.22 -4.66
C LYS A 10 3.69 8.13 -5.00
N ILE A 11 2.98 9.25 -4.96
CA ILE A 11 1.55 9.35 -5.31
C ILE A 11 1.35 8.86 -6.74
N TRP A 12 2.17 9.31 -7.69
CA TRP A 12 2.11 8.86 -9.08
C TRP A 12 2.35 7.35 -9.21
N SER A 13 3.39 6.80 -8.55
CA SER A 13 3.71 5.37 -8.62
C SER A 13 2.65 4.50 -7.98
N ASP A 14 2.08 4.93 -6.85
CA ASP A 14 1.04 4.19 -6.13
C ASP A 14 -0.25 4.11 -6.97
N ASN A 15 -0.62 5.19 -7.65
CA ASN A 15 -1.77 5.22 -8.55
C ASN A 15 -1.61 4.23 -9.73
N ILE A 16 -0.45 4.20 -10.38
CA ILE A 16 -0.17 3.21 -11.45
C ILE A 16 -0.24 1.78 -10.90
N TYR A 17 0.33 1.56 -9.71
CA TYR A 17 0.33 0.24 -9.09
C TYR A 17 -1.10 -0.22 -8.73
N LEU A 18 -1.95 0.69 -8.25
CA LEU A 18 -3.36 0.45 -7.98
C LEU A 18 -4.15 0.13 -9.25
N GLU A 19 -3.95 0.89 -10.33
CA GLU A 19 -4.57 0.62 -11.63
C GLU A 19 -4.23 -0.79 -12.13
N TYR A 20 -2.95 -1.17 -12.00
CA TYR A 20 -2.50 -2.52 -12.34
C TYR A 20 -3.17 -3.57 -11.45
N CYS A 21 -3.17 -3.38 -10.13
CA CYS A 21 -3.83 -4.31 -9.20
C CYS A 21 -5.32 -4.48 -9.50
N ASN A 22 -6.02 -3.40 -9.85
CA ASN A 22 -7.45 -3.43 -10.20
C ASN A 22 -7.73 -4.15 -11.54
N SER A 23 -6.73 -4.31 -12.40
CA SER A 23 -6.86 -5.06 -13.66
C SER A 23 -6.69 -6.58 -13.50
N LEU A 24 -6.16 -7.02 -12.36
CA LEU A 24 -5.88 -8.43 -12.06
C LEU A 24 -7.09 -9.12 -11.45
N THR A 25 -7.20 -10.43 -11.66
CA THR A 25 -8.14 -11.26 -10.90
C THR A 25 -7.63 -11.49 -9.47
N ASP A 26 -8.52 -11.86 -8.55
CA ASP A 26 -8.15 -12.22 -7.18
C ASP A 26 -7.12 -13.35 -7.13
N GLU A 27 -7.20 -14.32 -8.04
CA GLU A 27 -6.22 -15.39 -8.17
C GLU A 27 -4.84 -14.85 -8.55
N GLN A 28 -4.78 -13.95 -9.54
CA GLN A 28 -3.52 -13.34 -9.97
C GLN A 28 -2.90 -12.44 -8.90
N LEU A 29 -3.73 -11.72 -8.13
CA LEU A 29 -3.29 -10.88 -7.02
C LEU A 29 -2.66 -11.69 -5.88
N ARG A 30 -3.25 -12.85 -5.56
CA ARG A 30 -2.84 -13.73 -4.46
C ARG A 30 -1.84 -14.79 -4.89
N LYS A 31 -1.59 -14.94 -6.20
CA LYS A 31 -0.64 -15.90 -6.73
C LYS A 31 0.74 -15.61 -6.15
N SER A 32 1.37 -16.66 -5.62
CA SER A 32 2.66 -16.50 -4.98
C SER A 32 3.81 -16.44 -5.99
N PHE A 33 4.83 -15.62 -5.70
CA PHE A 33 6.10 -15.59 -6.41
C PHE A 33 7.22 -16.12 -5.50
N ASP A 34 8.27 -16.71 -6.08
CA ASP A 34 9.44 -17.13 -5.32
C ASP A 34 10.23 -15.90 -4.85
N GLY A 35 10.08 -15.48 -3.58
CA GLY A 35 10.74 -14.31 -2.99
C GLY A 35 10.23 -13.87 -1.60
N TYR A 36 10.89 -12.88 -1.00
CA TYR A 36 10.70 -12.38 0.40
C TYR A 36 9.28 -11.85 0.73
N LYS A 37 8.40 -11.69 -0.26
CA LYS A 37 6.96 -11.43 -0.08
C LYS A 37 6.17 -12.32 -1.02
N LYS A 38 5.13 -12.94 -0.46
CA LYS A 38 4.54 -14.13 -1.05
C LYS A 38 3.75 -13.77 -2.31
N SER A 39 3.02 -12.65 -2.40
CA SER A 39 2.18 -12.26 -3.56
C SER A 39 2.13 -10.74 -3.82
N ILE A 40 1.53 -10.31 -4.96
CA ILE A 40 1.26 -8.88 -5.26
C ILE A 40 0.38 -8.26 -4.16
N ARG A 41 -0.59 -9.05 -3.67
CA ARG A 41 -1.46 -8.65 -2.56
C ARG A 41 -0.68 -8.33 -1.28
N ASP A 42 0.26 -9.19 -0.89
CA ASP A 42 1.07 -8.97 0.32
C ASP A 42 1.98 -7.74 0.20
N ILE A 43 2.44 -7.45 -1.03
CA ILE A 43 3.22 -6.24 -1.30
C ILE A 43 2.34 -5.00 -1.13
N LEU A 44 1.14 -5.00 -1.72
CA LEU A 44 0.20 -3.89 -1.61
C LEU A 44 -0.18 -3.62 -0.16
N GLU A 45 -0.53 -4.67 0.58
CA GLU A 45 -0.86 -4.62 2.01
C GLU A 45 0.27 -3.99 2.82
N HIS A 46 1.50 -4.46 2.64
CA HIS A 46 2.63 -3.90 3.35
C HIS A 46 2.90 -2.42 3.01
N ILE A 47 2.71 -2.01 1.76
CA ILE A 47 2.88 -0.59 1.39
C ILE A 47 1.84 0.26 2.12
N CYS A 48 0.58 -0.20 2.20
CA CYS A 48 -0.46 0.47 2.97
C CYS A 48 -0.13 0.53 4.47
N GLU A 49 0.30 -0.59 5.06
CA GLU A 49 0.72 -0.68 6.46
C GLU A 49 1.82 0.33 6.79
N VAL A 50 2.91 0.30 6.03
CA VAL A 50 4.08 1.16 6.29
C VAL A 50 3.75 2.62 6.03
N THR A 51 2.97 2.92 4.99
CA THR A 51 2.52 4.29 4.69
C THR A 51 1.67 4.82 5.85
N TRP A 52 0.61 4.10 6.23
CA TRP A 52 -0.25 4.47 7.34
C TRP A 52 0.54 4.65 8.64
N PHE A 53 1.38 3.69 8.99
CA PHE A 53 2.17 3.71 10.21
C PHE A 53 3.04 4.96 10.32
N TRP A 54 3.75 5.32 9.26
CA TRP A 54 4.61 6.51 9.30
C TRP A 54 3.80 7.81 9.32
N PHE A 55 2.68 7.89 8.58
CA PHE A 55 1.82 9.07 8.65
C PHE A 55 1.19 9.25 10.03
N GLU A 56 0.69 8.16 10.61
CA GLU A 56 0.11 8.14 11.95
C GLU A 56 1.17 8.57 12.97
N PHE A 57 2.31 7.88 13.01
CA PHE A 57 3.40 8.19 13.94
C PHE A 57 3.92 9.62 13.79
N ILE A 58 4.07 10.13 12.56
CA ILE A 58 4.53 11.51 12.35
C ILE A 58 3.50 12.51 12.89
N THR A 59 2.21 12.20 12.78
CA THR A 59 1.10 13.07 13.17
C THR A 59 0.83 13.03 14.67
N THR A 60 0.73 11.84 15.27
CA THR A 60 0.32 11.63 16.66
C THR A 60 1.48 11.43 17.62
N LYS A 61 2.66 11.02 17.11
CA LYS A 61 3.82 10.58 17.90
C LYS A 61 3.56 9.30 18.70
N GLU A 62 2.54 8.54 18.35
CA GLU A 62 2.14 7.30 19.02
C GLU A 62 2.23 6.10 18.07
N PHE A 63 2.35 4.90 18.65
CA PHE A 63 2.35 3.64 17.90
C PHE A 63 0.98 2.98 18.06
N GLU A 64 0.11 3.20 17.08
CA GLU A 64 -1.18 2.54 17.01
C GLU A 64 -1.10 1.25 16.17
N SER A 65 -1.98 0.30 16.47
CA SER A 65 -2.12 -0.91 15.66
C SER A 65 -2.69 -0.55 14.28
N PRO A 66 -2.11 -1.08 13.19
CA PRO A 66 -2.63 -0.84 11.86
C PRO A 66 -4.07 -1.36 11.69
N PRO A 67 -4.87 -0.71 10.81
CA PRO A 67 -6.10 -1.30 10.31
C PRO A 67 -5.87 -2.71 9.75
N ASN A 68 -6.91 -3.56 9.76
CA ASN A 68 -6.82 -4.89 9.14
C ASN A 68 -6.87 -4.79 7.61
N PHE A 69 -5.71 -4.55 6.99
CA PHE A 69 -5.54 -4.39 5.55
C PHE A 69 -5.79 -5.70 4.76
N GLU A 70 -5.51 -6.87 5.35
CA GLU A 70 -5.78 -8.18 4.74
C GLU A 70 -7.26 -8.32 4.33
N SER A 71 -8.15 -7.78 5.16
CA SER A 71 -9.61 -7.87 4.96
C SER A 71 -10.16 -6.88 3.93
N MET A 72 -9.37 -5.89 3.49
CA MET A 72 -9.83 -4.78 2.63
C MET A 72 -9.82 -5.13 1.14
N SER A 73 -10.77 -4.62 0.37
CA SER A 73 -10.71 -4.62 -1.10
C SER A 73 -9.61 -3.68 -1.62
N GLY A 74 -9.19 -3.84 -2.88
CA GLY A 74 -8.22 -2.92 -3.51
C GLY A 74 -8.67 -1.45 -3.48
N LYS A 75 -9.99 -1.22 -3.60
CA LYS A 75 -10.62 0.12 -3.49
C LYS A 75 -10.59 0.69 -2.07
N GLU A 76 -10.56 -0.15 -1.04
CA GLU A 76 -10.42 0.29 0.35
C GLU A 76 -8.97 0.59 0.69
N LEU A 77 -8.04 -0.23 0.19
CA LEU A 77 -6.60 -0.02 0.32
C LEU A 77 -6.14 1.29 -0.32
N SER A 78 -6.75 1.72 -1.43
CA SER A 78 -6.39 2.97 -2.09
C SER A 78 -6.59 4.22 -1.23
N LYS A 79 -7.35 4.15 -0.13
CA LYS A 79 -7.52 5.28 0.80
C LYS A 79 -6.30 5.53 1.69
N TYR A 80 -5.39 4.56 1.76
CA TYR A 80 -4.18 4.59 2.59
C TYR A 80 -2.92 4.83 1.76
N LEU A 81 -3.09 4.91 0.44
CA LEU A 81 -2.08 5.38 -0.48
C LEU A 81 -2.38 6.87 -0.74
N VAL A 82 -1.35 7.70 -0.58
CA VAL A 82 -1.45 9.17 -0.65
C VAL A 82 -1.80 9.62 -2.07
#